data_AF-A0A524N5Q0-F1
#
_entry.id   AF-A0A524N5Q0-F1
#
_cell.length_a   1.000
_cell.length_b   1.000
_cell.length_c   1.000
_cell.angle_alpha   90.00
_cell.angle_beta   90.00
_cell.angle_gamma   90.00
#
_symmetry.space_group_name_H-M   'P 1'
#
loop_
_entity.id
_entity.type
_entity.pdbx_description
1 polymer ?
#
loop_
_entity_poly.entity_id
_entity_poly.type
_entity_poly.pdbx_seq_one_letter_code
_entity_poly.pdbx_strand_id
1 'polypeptide(L)'
;MYAEYTKIATSVIFILVNGLWVPVAEEFLWRGVIQTKLSYHIPPWVAITVTSILFSVKHAVVDLVLTQLIFLFVFGLAVGWAKQRTNTWISTLSHGYINLTGTIYWIIGKIL
;
A
#
# COMPACT_ATOMS: atom_id res chain seq x y z
N MET A 1 17.29 22.52 19.64
CA MET A 1 15.93 22.41 20.22
C MET A 1 14.84 22.42 19.14
N TYR A 2 14.62 23.48 18.36
CA TYR A 2 13.57 23.50 17.30
C TYR A 2 13.68 22.37 16.26
N ALA A 3 14.88 22.09 15.77
CA ALA A 3 15.09 21.03 14.76
C ALA A 3 14.72 19.62 15.27
N GLU A 4 14.81 19.38 16.58
CA GLU A 4 14.47 18.09 17.19
C GLU A 4 12.95 17.91 17.28
N TYR A 5 12.24 18.95 17.71
CA TYR A 5 10.77 18.96 17.70
C TYR A 5 10.20 18.79 16.28
N THR A 6 10.81 19.43 15.28
CA THR A 6 10.41 19.26 13.88
C THR A 6 10.58 17.82 13.43
N LYS A 7 11.72 17.17 13.73
CA LYS A 7 11.96 15.76 13.38
C LYS A 7 10.95 14.81 14.02
N ILE A 8 10.66 15.00 15.31
CA ILE A 8 9.66 14.20 16.03
C ILE A 8 8.28 14.39 15.39
N ALA A 9 7.86 15.65 15.18
CA ALA A 9 6.58 15.96 14.57
C ALA A 9 6.44 15.35 13.18
N THR A 10 7.45 15.49 12.32
CA THR A 10 7.43 14.87 10.97
C THR A 10 7.37 13.35 11.03
N SER A 11 8.06 12.72 11.98
CA SER A 11 8.05 11.26 12.14
C SER A 11 6.66 10.76 12.55
N VAL A 12 6.01 11.45 13.50
CA VAL A 12 4.64 11.14 13.91
C VAL A 12 3.67 11.30 12.74
N ILE A 13 3.78 12.41 12.00
CA ILE A 13 2.94 12.63 10.80
C ILE A 13 3.15 11.52 9.78
N PHE A 14 4.40 11.11 9.53
CA PHE A 14 4.70 10.06 8.56
C PHE A 14 4.11 8.70 8.97
N ILE A 15 4.20 8.35 10.26
CA ILE A 15 3.56 7.14 10.81
C ILE A 15 2.05 7.18 10.61
N LEU A 16 1.40 8.29 10.94
CA LEU A 16 -0.05 8.42 10.84
C LEU A 16 -0.52 8.42 9.38
N VAL A 17 0.15 9.17 8.51
CA VAL A 17 -0.27 9.34 7.12
C VAL A 17 0.18 8.15 6.27
N ASN A 18 1.48 7.90 6.16
CA ASN A 18 2.01 6.84 5.32
C ASN A 18 1.80 5.46 5.93
N GLY A 19 1.98 5.32 7.24
CA GLY A 19 1.85 4.03 7.91
C GLY A 19 0.39 3.55 8.04
N LEU A 20 -0.58 4.46 8.16
CA LEU A 20 -1.98 4.09 8.45
C LEU A 20 -2.97 4.56 7.38
N TRP A 21 -3.02 5.86 7.06
CA TRP A 21 -4.07 6.41 6.19
C TRP A 21 -3.90 6.06 4.71
N VAL A 22 -2.68 6.13 4.18
CA VAL A 22 -2.40 5.81 2.77
C VAL A 22 -2.83 4.38 2.43
N PRO A 23 -2.46 3.33 3.20
CA PRO A 23 -2.91 1.96 2.95
C PRO A 23 -4.44 1.81 2.91
N VAL A 24 -5.16 2.53 3.76
CA VAL A 24 -6.63 2.51 3.78
C VAL A 24 -7.21 3.10 2.49
N ALA A 25 -6.70 4.27 2.07
CA ALA A 25 -7.14 4.92 0.84
C ALA A 25 -6.81 4.08 -0.40
N GLU A 26 -5.61 3.49 -0.44
CA GLU A 26 -5.18 2.64 -1.54
C GLU A 26 -6.01 1.35 -1.61
N GLU A 27 -6.21 0.62 -0.51
CA GLU A 27 -7.03 -0.59 -0.54
C GLU A 27 -8.50 -0.32 -0.87
N PHE A 28 -9.05 0.81 -0.40
CA PHE A 28 -10.38 1.24 -0.79
C PHE A 28 -10.50 1.39 -2.31
N LEU A 29 -9.57 2.11 -2.94
CA LEU A 29 -9.58 2.33 -4.38
C LEU A 29 -9.30 1.03 -5.15
N TRP A 30 -8.17 0.39 -4.88
CA TRP A 30 -7.67 -0.72 -5.69
C TRP A 30 -8.51 -1.99 -5.50
N ARG A 31 -8.85 -2.33 -4.25
CA ARG A 31 -9.50 -3.62 -3.93
C ARG A 31 -10.99 -3.44 -3.76
N GLY A 32 -11.41 -2.34 -3.12
CA GLY A 32 -12.81 -1.99 -2.96
C GLY A 32 -13.48 -1.63 -4.29
N VAL A 33 -12.86 -0.75 -5.09
CA VAL A 33 -13.46 -0.24 -6.33
C VAL A 33 -12.95 -0.96 -7.58
N ILE A 34 -11.66 -0.84 -7.91
CA ILE A 34 -11.11 -1.26 -9.21
C ILE A 34 -11.19 -2.77 -9.41
N GLN A 35 -10.60 -3.56 -8.51
CA GLN A 35 -10.63 -5.03 -8.60
C GLN A 35 -12.07 -5.55 -8.55
N THR A 36 -12.91 -5.02 -7.65
CA THR A 36 -14.32 -5.43 -7.56
C THR A 36 -15.05 -5.20 -8.88
N LYS A 37 -14.88 -4.01 -9.47
CA LYS A 37 -15.54 -3.68 -10.74
C LYS A 37 -15.06 -4.56 -11.89
N LEU A 38 -13.74 -4.80 -11.98
CA LEU A 38 -13.19 -5.71 -12.98
C LEU A 38 -13.72 -7.14 -12.81
N SER A 39 -13.83 -7.65 -11.58
CA SER A 39 -14.33 -9.00 -11.32
C SER A 39 -15.79 -9.23 -11.76
N TYR A 40 -16.58 -8.17 -12.03
CA TYR A 40 -17.91 -8.31 -12.64
C TYR A 40 -17.87 -8.57 -14.14
N HIS A 41 -16.77 -8.24 -14.82
CA HIS A 41 -16.66 -8.29 -16.27
C HIS A 41 -15.65 -9.32 -16.78
N ILE A 42 -14.68 -9.71 -15.95
CA ILE A 42 -13.60 -10.66 -16.32
C ILE A 42 -13.33 -11.65 -15.18
N PRO A 43 -12.67 -12.80 -15.46
CA PRO A 43 -12.38 -13.78 -14.43
C PRO A 43 -11.62 -13.17 -13.23
N PRO A 44 -11.93 -13.56 -11.98
CA PRO A 44 -11.36 -12.92 -10.79
C PRO A 44 -9.83 -12.89 -10.74
N TRP A 45 -9.18 -13.95 -11.22
CA TRP A 45 -7.72 -14.02 -11.29
C TRP A 45 -7.12 -13.00 -12.26
N VAL A 46 -7.81 -12.72 -13.37
CA VAL A 46 -7.39 -11.68 -14.33
C VAL A 46 -7.61 -10.30 -13.72
N ALA A 47 -8.73 -10.08 -13.04
CA ALA A 47 -9.00 -8.83 -12.32
C ALA A 47 -7.94 -8.54 -11.24
N ILE A 48 -7.53 -9.54 -10.46
CA ILE A 48 -6.44 -9.44 -9.48
C ILE A 48 -5.14 -9.03 -10.18
N THR A 49 -4.72 -9.79 -11.20
CA THR A 49 -3.46 -9.53 -11.90
C THR A 49 -3.41 -8.15 -12.53
N VAL A 50 -4.46 -7.73 -13.24
CA VAL A 50 -4.54 -6.39 -13.85
C VAL A 50 -4.49 -5.30 -12.78
N THR A 51 -5.26 -5.46 -11.69
CA THR A 51 -5.24 -4.48 -10.58
C THR A 51 -3.85 -4.39 -9.95
N SER A 52 -3.16 -5.51 -9.74
CA SER A 52 -1.82 -5.55 -9.16
C SER A 52 -0.76 -4.92 -10.07
N ILE A 53 -0.87 -5.10 -11.39
CA ILE A 53 0.00 -4.42 -12.37
C ILE A 53 -0.22 -2.91 -12.27
N LEU A 54 -1.48 -2.46 -12.34
CA LEU A 54 -1.81 -1.04 -12.28
C LEU A 54 -1.37 -0.41 -10.94
N PHE A 55 -1.55 -1.11 -9.83
CA PHE A 55 -1.08 -0.71 -8.51
C PHE A 55 0.45 -0.51 -8.49
N SER A 56 1.20 -1.48 -9.02
CA SER A 56 2.66 -1.38 -9.12
C SER A 56 3.09 -0.23 -10.05
N VAL A 57 2.47 -0.09 -11.21
CA VAL A 57 2.77 0.97 -12.18
C VAL A 57 2.47 2.37 -11.62
N LYS A 58 1.41 2.54 -10.82
CA LYS A 58 1.14 3.81 -10.11
C LYS A 58 2.36 4.27 -9.31
N HIS A 59 3.07 3.34 -8.66
CA HIS A 59 4.25 3.69 -7.87
C HIS A 59 5.44 4.09 -8.72
N ALA A 60 5.56 3.58 -9.95
CA ALA A 60 6.55 4.05 -10.91
C ALA A 60 6.27 5.50 -11.35
N VAL A 61 4.99 5.84 -11.57
CA VAL A 61 4.59 7.11 -12.19
C VAL A 61 4.40 8.22 -11.17
N VAL A 62 3.72 7.92 -10.06
CA VAL A 62 3.33 8.91 -9.04
C VAL A 62 4.39 9.04 -7.96
N ASP A 63 4.91 7.91 -7.48
CA ASP A 63 5.85 7.89 -6.35
C ASP A 63 7.32 7.86 -6.81
N LEU A 64 7.55 7.71 -8.13
CA LEU A 64 8.87 7.60 -8.76
C LEU A 64 9.73 6.45 -8.20
N VAL A 65 9.10 5.38 -7.71
CA VAL A 65 9.77 4.22 -7.12
C VAL A 65 9.88 3.08 -8.14
N LEU A 66 11.02 2.95 -8.79
CA LEU A 66 11.27 1.90 -9.79
C LEU A 66 11.87 0.61 -9.20
N THR A 67 12.56 0.70 -8.06
CA THR A 67 13.31 -0.41 -7.48
C THR A 67 12.42 -1.46 -6.80
N GLN A 68 11.17 -1.13 -6.52
CA GLN A 68 10.25 -1.99 -5.74
C GLN A 68 9.08 -2.53 -6.56
N LEU A 69 9.05 -2.31 -7.88
CA LEU A 69 7.89 -2.66 -8.72
C LEU A 69 7.54 -4.14 -8.67
N ILE A 70 8.54 -5.03 -8.64
CA ILE A 70 8.33 -6.47 -8.53
C ILE A 70 7.70 -6.81 -7.17
N PHE A 71 8.24 -6.24 -6.09
CA PHE A 71 7.69 -6.41 -4.75
C PHE A 71 6.24 -5.92 -4.67
N LEU A 72 5.97 -4.71 -5.17
CA LEU A 72 4.62 -4.11 -5.17
C LEU A 72 3.63 -4.92 -6.01
N PHE A 73 4.06 -5.48 -7.13
CA PHE A 73 3.23 -6.37 -7.94
C PHE A 73 2.88 -7.66 -7.19
N VAL A 74 3.88 -8.35 -6.63
CA VAL A 74 3.69 -9.61 -5.88
C VAL A 74 2.85 -9.37 -4.62
N PHE A 75 3.15 -8.30 -3.88
CA PHE A 75 2.35 -7.86 -2.75
C PHE A 75 0.90 -7.59 -3.19
N GLY A 76 0.75 -6.90 -4.33
CA GLY A 76 -0.55 -6.60 -4.89
C GLY A 76 -1.38 -7.86 -5.20
N LEU A 77 -0.75 -8.90 -5.75
CA LEU A 77 -1.37 -10.20 -5.98
C LEU A 77 -1.80 -10.85 -4.66
N ALA A 78 -0.95 -10.82 -3.64
CA ALA A 78 -1.23 -11.42 -2.34
C ALA A 78 -2.46 -10.78 -1.66
N VAL A 79 -2.51 -9.44 -1.59
CA VAL A 79 -3.63 -8.75 -0.95
C VAL A 79 -4.88 -8.75 -1.84
N GLY A 80 -4.72 -8.73 -3.16
CA GLY A 80 -5.83 -8.93 -4.11
C GLY A 80 -6.47 -10.31 -3.97
N TRP A 81 -5.67 -11.35 -3.75
CA TRP A 81 -6.15 -12.70 -3.43
C TRP A 81 -6.81 -12.76 -2.05
N ALA A 82 -6.22 -12.13 -1.04
CA ALA A 82 -6.81 -12.04 0.30
C ALA A 82 -8.21 -11.40 0.24
N LYS A 83 -8.36 -10.28 -0.48
CA LYS A 83 -9.66 -9.66 -0.71
C LYS A 83 -10.63 -10.58 -1.45
N GLN A 84 -10.17 -11.33 -2.44
CA GLN A 84 -11.02 -12.27 -3.18
C GLN A 84 -11.55 -13.42 -2.31
N ARG A 85 -10.79 -13.85 -1.30
CA ARG A 85 -11.17 -14.92 -0.37
C ARG A 85 -11.96 -14.44 0.84
N THR A 86 -11.85 -13.16 1.18
CA THR A 86 -12.42 -12.60 2.40
C THR A 86 -13.19 -11.31 2.08
N ASN A 87 -12.60 -10.16 2.35
CA ASN A 87 -13.11 -8.82 2.09
C ASN A 87 -11.94 -7.82 2.03
N THR A 88 -12.25 -6.54 1.76
CA THR A 88 -11.24 -5.48 1.69
C THR A 88 -10.52 -5.21 3.03
N TRP A 89 -11.11 -5.60 4.17
CA TRP A 89 -10.53 -5.34 5.49
C TRP A 89 -9.23 -6.12 5.70
N ILE A 90 -9.19 -7.40 5.35
CA ILE A 90 -7.97 -8.22 5.48
C ILE A 90 -6.85 -7.65 4.59
N SER A 91 -7.19 -7.26 3.37
CA SER A 91 -6.27 -6.56 2.45
C SER A 91 -5.70 -5.28 3.10
N THR A 92 -6.57 -4.47 3.71
CA THR A 92 -6.24 -3.20 4.37
C THR A 92 -5.35 -3.39 5.58
N LEU A 93 -5.65 -4.39 6.43
CA LEU A 93 -4.80 -4.70 7.58
C LEU A 93 -3.43 -5.20 7.17
N SER A 94 -3.34 -6.09 6.17
CA SER A 94 -2.04 -6.56 5.65
C SER A 94 -1.22 -5.42 5.06
N HIS A 95 -1.85 -4.53 4.30
CA HIS A 95 -1.18 -3.37 3.74
C HIS A 95 -0.75 -2.38 4.81
N GLY A 96 -1.64 -2.04 5.74
CA GLY A 96 -1.34 -1.17 6.88
C GLY A 96 -0.17 -1.71 7.71
N TYR A 97 -0.12 -3.02 7.96
CA TYR A 97 1.00 -3.65 8.66
C TYR A 97 2.34 -3.46 7.93
N ILE A 98 2.40 -3.73 6.63
CA ILE A 98 3.64 -3.57 5.85
C ILE A 98 4.05 -2.09 5.77
N ASN A 99 3.11 -1.18 5.55
CA ASN A 99 3.42 0.24 5.45
C ASN A 99 3.87 0.81 6.80
N LEU A 100 3.21 0.42 7.90
CA LEU A 100 3.59 0.84 9.25
C LEU A 100 4.99 0.35 9.62
N THR A 101 5.26 -0.94 9.42
CA THR A 101 6.58 -1.52 9.71
C THR A 101 7.69 -0.91 8.85
N GLY A 102 7.46 -0.75 7.55
CA GLY A 102 8.41 -0.10 6.64
C GLY A 102 8.65 1.37 7.01
N THR A 103 7.61 2.09 7.40
CA THR A 103 7.70 3.49 7.85
C THR A 103 8.54 3.60 9.12
N ILE A 104 8.28 2.76 10.13
CA ILE A 104 9.05 2.75 11.38
C ILE A 104 10.51 2.40 11.11
N TYR A 105 10.78 1.38 10.29
CA TYR A 105 12.13 0.98 9.92
C TYR A 105 12.90 2.13 9.25
N TRP A 106 12.26 2.83 8.31
CA TRP A 106 12.87 3.97 7.63
C TRP A 106 13.15 5.14 8.58
N ILE A 107 12.26 5.42 9.53
CA ILE A 107 12.46 6.48 10.54
C ILE A 107 13.64 6.13 11.44
N ILE A 108 13.71 4.89 11.96
CA ILE A 108 14.80 4.44 12.82
C ILE A 108 16.14 4.52 12.08
N GLY A 109 16.19 4.06 10.82
CA GLY A 109 17.39 4.12 9.98
C GLY A 109 17.85 5.54 9.63
N LYS A 110 17.05 6.57 9.90
CA LYS A 110 17.44 7.99 9.76
C LYS A 110 17.84 8.66 11.07
N ILE A 111 17.55 8.02 12.20
CA ILE A 111 17.86 8.54 13.55
C ILE A 111 19.21 8.00 14.05
N LEU A 112 19.53 6.74 13.72
CA LEU A 112 20.85 6.14 13.93
C LEU A 112 21.87 6.65 12.90
#